data_AF-G2P7B1-F1
#
_entry.id   AF-G2P7B1-F1
#
_cell.length_a   1.000
_cell.length_b   1.000
_cell.length_c   1.000
_cell.angle_alpha   90.00
_cell.angle_beta   90.00
_cell.angle_gamma   90.00
#
_symmetry.space_group_name_H-M   'P 1'
#
loop_
_entity.id
_entity.type
_entity.pdbx_description
1 polymer ?
#
loop_
_entity_poly.entity_id
_entity_poly.type
_entity_poly.pdbx_seq_one_letter_code
_entity_poly.pdbx_strand_id
1 'polypeptide(L)'
;MSGILIDEWTSRTASMLQAALRMTNDRFAEHLGVSVRTVSRWNVQPDLVLKKETQEILETAYERAPEKARARFALNFPPPVEPPPPPASVPNVVVELAVLQTRMEQLQTQLDQLAAAQREMTLLRVRMESLSRLAEVTGGAS
;
A
#
# COMPACT_ATOMS: atom_id res chain seq x y z
N MET A 1 24.16 -6.31 22.78
CA MET A 1 24.04 -6.46 21.32
C MET A 1 22.62 -6.88 21.04
N SER A 2 21.72 -5.92 20.83
CA SER A 2 20.32 -6.23 20.54
C SER A 2 20.24 -6.65 19.08
N GLY A 3 20.26 -7.97 18.83
CA GLY A 3 20.02 -8.52 17.51
C GLY A 3 18.54 -8.36 17.18
N ILE A 4 18.25 -7.62 16.13
CA ILE A 4 16.89 -7.57 15.57
C ILE A 4 16.58 -8.96 15.02
N LEU A 5 15.65 -9.66 15.66
CA LEU A 5 15.11 -10.93 15.16
C LEU A 5 14.07 -10.60 14.08
N ILE A 6 14.40 -10.90 12.83
CA ILE A 6 13.47 -10.82 11.70
C ILE A 6 12.89 -12.22 11.52
N ASP A 7 11.69 -12.44 12.03
CA ASP A 7 11.04 -13.77 11.97
C ASP A 7 10.68 -14.19 10.54
N GLU A 8 10.49 -13.21 9.64
CA GLU A 8 10.19 -13.44 8.23
C GLU A 8 10.75 -12.32 7.35
N TRP A 9 11.64 -12.66 6.41
CA TRP A 9 12.16 -11.71 5.45
C TRP A 9 11.14 -11.45 4.34
N THR A 10 10.65 -10.21 4.31
CA THR A 10 9.73 -9.72 3.27
C THR A 10 10.49 -8.85 2.27
N SER A 11 9.86 -8.59 1.13
CA SER A 11 10.40 -7.68 0.12
C SER A 11 10.64 -6.27 0.67
N ARG A 12 9.83 -5.83 1.65
CA ARG A 12 10.05 -4.59 2.41
C ARG A 12 11.37 -4.62 3.18
N THR A 13 11.67 -5.71 3.91
CA THR A 13 12.92 -5.80 4.66
C THR A 13 14.14 -5.91 3.74
N ALA A 14 13.99 -6.56 2.59
CA ALA A 14 15.01 -6.58 1.54
C ALA A 14 15.30 -5.18 0.97
N SER A 15 14.26 -4.40 0.65
CA SER A 15 14.41 -3.00 0.18
C SER A 15 15.01 -2.08 1.24
N MET A 16 14.67 -2.30 2.52
CA MET A 16 15.28 -1.58 3.63
C MET A 16 16.76 -1.92 3.81
N LEU A 17 17.14 -3.19 3.64
CA LEU A 17 18.55 -3.62 3.64
C LEU A 17 19.31 -2.98 2.47
N GLN A 18 18.71 -2.96 1.28
CA GLN A 18 19.28 -2.27 0.11
C GLN A 18 19.53 -0.79 0.38
N ALA A 19 18.55 -0.08 0.95
CA ALA A 19 18.68 1.33 1.31
C ALA A 19 19.74 1.57 2.39
N ALA A 20 19.84 0.67 3.38
CA ALA A 20 20.84 0.73 4.44
C ALA A 20 22.27 0.54 3.90
N LEU A 21 22.43 -0.37 2.93
CA LEU A 21 23.67 -0.62 2.19
C LEU A 21 23.98 0.45 1.14
N ARG A 22 23.01 1.32 0.80
CA ARG A 22 23.10 2.36 -0.24
C ARG A 22 23.48 1.78 -1.61
N MET A 23 22.94 0.62 -1.95
CA MET A 23 23.19 -0.06 -3.22
C MET A 23 22.06 0.20 -4.22
N THR A 24 22.42 0.31 -5.50
CA THR A 24 21.45 0.30 -6.61
C THR A 24 20.90 -1.11 -6.82
N ASN A 25 19.79 -1.25 -7.55
CA ASN A 25 19.17 -2.57 -7.79
C ASN A 25 20.16 -3.55 -8.44
N ASP A 26 20.97 -3.07 -9.38
CA ASP A 26 21.97 -3.88 -10.08
C ASP A 26 23.04 -4.41 -9.13
N ARG A 27 23.65 -3.53 -8.33
CA ARG A 27 24.68 -3.92 -7.37
C ARG A 27 24.14 -4.80 -6.24
N PHE A 28 22.90 -4.56 -5.82
CA PHE A 28 22.25 -5.38 -4.80
C PHE A 28 21.91 -6.77 -5.34
N ALA A 29 21.47 -6.87 -6.59
CA ALA A 29 21.22 -8.14 -7.26
C ALA A 29 22.50 -8.97 -7.41
N GLU A 30 23.60 -8.35 -7.86
CA GLU A 30 24.93 -8.97 -7.91
C GLU A 30 25.39 -9.44 -6.53
N HIS A 31 25.20 -8.61 -5.50
CA HIS A 31 25.61 -8.93 -4.13
C HIS A 31 24.87 -10.14 -3.55
N LEU A 32 23.59 -10.32 -3.90
CA LEU A 32 22.76 -11.43 -3.45
C LEU A 32 22.77 -12.64 -4.40
N GLY A 33 23.37 -12.53 -5.59
CA GLY A 33 23.33 -13.58 -6.61
C GLY A 33 21.94 -13.81 -7.23
N VAL A 34 21.07 -12.79 -7.22
CA VAL A 34 19.72 -12.84 -7.81
C VAL A 34 19.65 -11.96 -9.05
N SER A 35 18.56 -12.06 -9.82
CA SER A 35 18.36 -11.17 -10.97
C SER A 35 17.93 -9.76 -10.54
N VAL A 36 18.33 -8.73 -11.29
CA VAL A 36 17.85 -7.34 -11.11
C VAL A 36 16.33 -7.26 -11.18
N ARG A 37 15.70 -8.08 -12.03
CA ARG A 37 14.24 -8.18 -12.15
C ARG A 37 13.60 -8.63 -10.84
N THR A 38 14.26 -9.51 -10.10
CA THR A 38 13.81 -9.97 -8.79
C THR A 38 13.85 -8.83 -7.76
N VAL A 39 14.94 -8.05 -7.73
CA VAL A 39 15.08 -6.88 -6.83
C VAL A 39 14.07 -5.78 -7.19
N SER A 40 13.91 -5.48 -8.48
CA SER A 40 12.90 -4.54 -8.95
C SER A 40 11.48 -4.99 -8.61
N ARG A 41 11.20 -6.30 -8.63
CA ARG A 41 9.91 -6.85 -8.18
C ARG A 41 9.69 -6.65 -6.67
N TRP A 42 10.72 -6.80 -5.84
CA TRP A 42 10.62 -6.57 -4.39
C TRP A 42 10.28 -5.11 -4.07
N ASN A 43 10.88 -4.17 -4.81
CA ASN A 43 10.59 -2.74 -4.66
C ASN A 43 9.15 -2.36 -5.03
N VAL A 44 8.49 -3.15 -5.89
CA VAL A 44 7.09 -2.93 -6.31
C VAL A 44 6.10 -3.71 -5.44
N GLN A 45 6.54 -4.77 -4.77
CA GLN A 45 5.70 -5.66 -3.96
C GLN A 45 6.26 -5.79 -2.53
N PRO A 46 6.12 -4.78 -1.67
CA PRO A 46 6.76 -4.74 -0.35
C PRO A 46 6.27 -5.85 0.60
N ASP A 47 5.03 -6.31 0.45
CA ASP A 47 4.43 -7.31 1.34
C ASP A 47 4.62 -8.76 0.83
N LEU A 48 5.44 -8.96 -0.20
CA LEU A 48 5.79 -10.28 -0.70
C LEU A 48 6.76 -10.97 0.27
N VAL A 49 6.30 -12.07 0.88
CA VAL A 49 7.13 -12.99 1.65
C VAL A 49 8.14 -13.66 0.71
N LEU A 50 9.42 -13.56 1.05
CA LEU A 50 10.48 -14.15 0.25
C LEU A 50 10.62 -15.64 0.55
N LYS A 51 11.03 -16.42 -0.44
CA LYS A 51 11.31 -17.85 -0.24
C LYS A 51 12.47 -18.02 0.73
N LYS A 52 12.45 -19.10 1.52
CA LYS A 52 13.47 -19.41 2.53
C LYS A 52 14.91 -19.25 2.04
N GLU A 53 15.23 -19.76 0.84
CA GLU A 53 16.53 -19.60 0.20
C GLU A 53 16.96 -18.13 0.05
N THR A 54 16.03 -17.25 -0.35
CA THR A 54 16.29 -15.81 -0.44
C THR A 54 16.44 -15.16 0.94
N GLN A 55 15.69 -15.65 1.93
CA GLN A 55 15.81 -15.17 3.32
C GLN A 55 17.21 -15.47 3.88
N GLU A 56 17.72 -16.68 3.67
CA GLU A 56 19.06 -17.12 4.10
C GLU A 56 20.17 -16.27 3.44
N ILE A 57 20.01 -15.94 2.16
CA ILE A 57 20.93 -15.05 1.43
C ILE A 57 20.90 -13.62 2.01
N LEU A 58 19.71 -13.10 2.31
CA LEU A 58 19.55 -11.75 2.88
C LEU A 58 20.08 -11.65 4.30
N GLU A 59 19.86 -12.69 5.11
CA GLU A 59 20.42 -12.80 6.46
C GLU A 59 21.95 -12.80 6.42
N THR A 60 22.54 -13.62 5.54
CA THR A 60 23.98 -13.63 5.31
C THR A 60 24.50 -12.27 4.86
N ALA A 61 23.78 -11.57 3.97
CA ALA A 61 24.14 -10.24 3.51
C ALA A 61 24.06 -9.19 4.64
N TYR A 62 23.08 -9.31 5.54
CA TYR A 62 22.95 -8.45 6.71
C TYR A 62 24.05 -8.69 7.75
N GLU A 63 24.39 -9.95 8.03
CA GLU A 63 25.51 -10.29 8.93
C GLU A 63 26.85 -9.75 8.42
N ARG A 64 27.07 -9.83 7.10
CA ARG A 64 28.26 -9.31 6.43
C ARG A 64 28.24 -7.79 6.23
N ALA A 65 27.11 -7.13 6.47
CA ALA A 65 26.99 -5.69 6.27
C ALA A 65 27.88 -4.90 7.25
N PRO A 66 28.41 -3.74 6.83
CA PRO A 66 29.15 -2.85 7.73
C PRO A 66 28.29 -2.45 8.94
N GLU A 67 28.91 -2.26 10.10
CA GLU A 67 28.20 -1.88 11.33
C GLU A 67 27.35 -0.61 11.15
N LYS A 68 27.86 0.38 10.38
CA LYS A 68 27.11 1.60 10.01
C LYS A 68 25.86 1.31 9.19
N ALA A 69 25.85 0.26 8.36
CA ALA A 69 24.69 -0.14 7.59
C ALA A 69 23.68 -0.89 8.48
N ARG A 70 24.15 -1.78 9.36
CA ARG A 70 23.30 -2.46 10.37
C ARG A 70 22.62 -1.47 11.32
N ALA A 71 23.34 -0.44 11.78
CA ALA A 71 22.76 0.63 12.59
C ALA A 71 21.66 1.41 11.86
N ARG A 72 21.85 1.72 10.56
CA ARG A 72 20.81 2.38 9.74
C ARG A 72 19.61 1.46 9.52
N PHE A 73 19.85 0.18 9.30
CA PHE A 73 18.80 -0.82 9.19
C PHE A 73 17.98 -0.88 10.48
N ALA A 74 18.63 -0.91 11.64
CA ALA A 74 17.98 -0.92 12.96
C ALA A 74 17.17 0.35 13.27
N LEU A 75 17.60 1.52 12.79
CA LEU A 75 16.83 2.76 12.93
C LEU A 75 15.54 2.76 12.12
N ASN A 76 15.51 2.04 10.99
CA ASN A 76 14.35 1.94 10.12
C ASN A 76 13.49 0.71 10.42
N PHE A 77 14.05 -0.30 11.08
CA PHE A 77 13.38 -1.52 11.53
C PHE A 77 13.31 -1.50 13.06
N PRO A 78 12.29 -0.84 13.66
CA PRO A 78 12.16 -0.84 15.11
C PRO A 78 12.00 -2.30 15.59
N PRO A 79 12.79 -2.77 16.58
CA PRO A 79 12.56 -4.08 17.16
C PRO A 79 11.17 -4.11 17.81
N PRO A 80 10.51 -5.28 17.89
CA PRO A 80 9.36 -5.45 18.76
C PRO A 80 9.82 -5.07 20.17
N VAL A 81 9.27 -3.99 20.73
CA VAL A 81 9.46 -3.66 22.14
C VAL A 81 8.95 -4.86 22.92
N GLU A 82 9.82 -5.54 23.67
CA GLU A 82 9.46 -6.68 24.53
C GLU A 82 8.34 -6.24 25.48
N PRO A 83 7.08 -6.72 25.30
CA PRO A 83 6.01 -6.38 26.20
C PRO A 83 6.07 -7.30 27.44
N PRO A 84 5.72 -6.82 28.65
CA PRO A 84 5.41 -7.73 29.76
C PRO A 84 4.37 -8.79 29.33
N PRO A 85 4.41 -10.02 29.89
CA PRO A 85 3.79 -11.20 29.26
C PRO A 85 2.24 -11.10 29.07
N PRO A 86 1.66 -11.77 28.04
CA PRO A 86 0.40 -11.39 27.38
C PRO A 86 -0.81 -12.29 27.79
N PRO A 87 -2.05 -12.04 27.31
CA PRO A 87 -2.51 -12.48 25.97
C PRO A 87 -3.35 -11.38 25.24
N ALA A 88 -3.49 -11.21 23.91
CA ALA A 88 -3.26 -12.00 22.68
C ALA A 88 -3.29 -11.06 21.41
N SER A 89 -2.84 -11.59 20.26
CA SER A 89 -3.19 -11.25 18.84
C SER A 89 -2.43 -10.15 18.02
N VAL A 90 -1.61 -10.65 17.07
CA VAL A 90 -1.27 -10.28 15.65
C VAL A 90 -1.22 -8.80 15.16
N PRO A 91 -0.16 -8.35 14.41
CA PRO A 91 -0.10 -6.98 13.88
C PRO A 91 -0.97 -6.74 12.63
N ASN A 92 -1.80 -5.70 12.73
CA ASN A 92 -3.05 -5.42 11.99
C ASN A 92 -2.91 -4.64 10.65
N VAL A 93 -1.73 -4.16 10.26
CA VAL A 93 -1.63 -2.93 9.42
C VAL A 93 -1.74 -3.13 7.89
N VAL A 94 -1.34 -4.29 7.33
CA VAL A 94 -1.34 -4.51 5.86
C VAL A 94 -2.74 -4.88 5.33
N VAL A 95 -3.48 -5.68 6.10
CA VAL A 95 -4.90 -5.97 5.83
C VAL A 95 -5.72 -4.69 5.90
N GLU A 96 -5.42 -3.82 6.87
CA GLU A 96 -6.07 -2.52 7.06
C GLU A 96 -5.90 -1.59 5.85
N LEU A 97 -4.71 -1.53 5.24
CA LEU A 97 -4.47 -0.68 4.07
C LEU A 97 -5.15 -1.20 2.79
N ALA A 98 -5.14 -2.52 2.56
CA ALA A 98 -5.84 -3.12 1.42
C ALA A 98 -7.36 -2.95 1.54
N VAL A 99 -7.91 -3.13 2.75
CA VAL A 99 -9.33 -2.87 3.05
C VAL A 99 -9.66 -1.38 2.88
N LEU A 100 -8.77 -0.48 3.29
CA LEU A 100 -8.93 0.96 3.08
C LEU A 100 -8.89 1.34 1.59
N GLN A 101 -8.06 0.69 0.78
CA GLN A 101 -8.03 0.89 -0.67
C GLN A 101 -9.33 0.45 -1.33
N THR A 102 -9.82 -0.75 -1.03
CA THR A 102 -11.12 -1.23 -1.53
C THR A 102 -12.26 -0.32 -1.09
N ARG A 103 -12.22 0.22 0.14
CA ARG A 103 -13.24 1.14 0.63
C ARG A 103 -13.23 2.48 -0.11
N MET A 104 -12.05 2.97 -0.50
CA MET A 104 -11.92 4.20 -1.29
C MET A 104 -12.49 4.02 -2.71
N GLU A 105 -12.24 2.89 -3.36
CA GLU A 105 -12.81 2.59 -4.68
C GLU A 105 -14.34 2.49 -4.63
N GLN A 106 -14.89 1.90 -3.57
CA GLN A 106 -16.32 1.87 -3.34
C GLN A 106 -16.90 3.28 -3.14
N LEU A 107 -16.26 4.13 -2.34
CA LEU A 107 -16.70 5.51 -2.13
C LEU A 107 -16.67 6.32 -3.44
N GLN A 108 -15.65 6.12 -4.27
CA GLN A 108 -15.56 6.78 -5.56
C GLN A 108 -16.71 6.36 -6.48
N THR A 109 -16.99 5.05 -6.52
CA THR A 109 -18.11 4.49 -7.29
C THR A 109 -19.46 5.05 -6.80
N GLN A 110 -19.64 5.22 -5.50
CA GLN A 110 -20.87 5.80 -4.94
C GLN A 110 -21.04 7.29 -5.31
N LEU A 111 -19.97 8.07 -5.31
CA LEU A 111 -20.02 9.48 -5.73
C LEU A 111 -20.42 9.62 -7.20
N ASP A 112 -19.92 8.73 -8.08
CA ASP A 112 -20.29 8.71 -9.49
C ASP A 112 -21.77 8.36 -9.69
N GLN A 113 -22.30 7.43 -8.89
CA GLN A 113 -23.72 7.08 -8.90
C GLN A 113 -24.60 8.24 -8.42
N LEU A 114 -24.19 8.97 -7.38
CA LEU A 114 -24.91 10.16 -6.91
C LEU A 114 -24.90 11.26 -7.97
N ALA A 115 -23.77 11.47 -8.65
CA ALA A 115 -23.68 12.43 -9.74
C ALA A 115 -24.60 12.05 -10.91
N ALA A 116 -24.71 10.76 -11.24
CA ALA A 116 -25.64 10.27 -12.27
C ALA A 116 -27.11 10.50 -11.87
N ALA A 117 -27.49 10.15 -10.64
CA ALA A 117 -28.85 10.35 -10.14
C ALA A 117 -29.26 11.83 -10.11
N GLN A 118 -28.34 12.73 -9.74
CA GLN A 118 -28.58 14.17 -9.76
C GLN A 118 -28.80 14.71 -11.18
N ARG A 119 -28.09 14.18 -12.18
CA ARG A 119 -28.30 14.55 -13.59
C ARG A 119 -29.70 14.17 -14.04
N GLU A 120 -30.17 12.97 -13.70
CA GLU A 120 -31.52 12.51 -14.03
C GLU A 120 -32.60 13.37 -13.36
N MET A 121 -32.46 13.66 -12.06
CA MET A 121 -33.38 14.56 -11.38
C MET A 121 -33.39 15.97 -11.98
N THR A 122 -32.22 16.48 -12.37
CA THR A 122 -32.12 17.79 -13.03
C THR A 122 -32.85 17.78 -14.37
N LEU A 123 -32.70 16.71 -15.16
CA LEU A 123 -33.42 16.54 -16.42
C LEU A 123 -34.94 16.46 -16.21
N LEU A 124 -35.40 15.73 -15.19
CA LEU A 124 -36.82 15.66 -14.85
C LEU A 124 -37.37 17.02 -14.41
N ARG A 125 -36.61 17.77 -13.60
CA ARG A 125 -36.98 19.12 -13.19
C ARG A 125 -37.13 20.06 -14.38
N VAL A 126 -36.12 20.10 -15.26
CA VAL A 126 -36.15 20.93 -16.50
C VAL A 126 -37.32 20.52 -17.40
N ARG A 127 -37.59 19.21 -17.51
CA ARG A 127 -38.74 18.71 -18.27
C ARG A 127 -40.08 19.16 -17.67
N MET A 128 -40.23 19.14 -16.35
CA MET A 128 -41.45 19.61 -15.67
C MET A 128 -41.65 21.13 -15.82
N GLU A 129 -40.59 21.93 -15.67
CA GLU A 129 -40.67 23.39 -15.89
C GLU A 129 -41.06 23.73 -17.33
N SER A 130 -40.54 22.97 -18.30
CA SER A 130 -40.90 23.13 -19.71
C SER A 130 -42.38 22.84 -19.95
N LEU A 131 -42.91 21.76 -19.35
CA LEU A 131 -44.33 21.41 -19.43
C LEU A 131 -45.22 22.46 -18.75
N SER A 132 -44.79 23.05 -17.63
CA SER A 132 -45.51 24.13 -16.93
C SER A 132 -45.57 25.41 -17.76
N ARG A 133 -44.44 25.83 -18.38
CA ARG A 133 -44.41 27.01 -19.27
C ARG A 133 -45.32 26.84 -20.48
N LEU A 134 -45.37 25.63 -21.05
CA LEU A 134 -46.28 25.33 -22.15
C LEU A 134 -47.76 25.46 -21.72
N ALA A 135 -48.11 25.05 -20.49
CA ALA A 135 -49.46 25.20 -19.95
C ALA A 135 -49.85 26.66 -19.66
N GLU A 136 -48.94 27.50 -19.15
CA GLU A 136 -49.20 28.93 -18.91
C GLU A 136 -49.37 29.74 -20.21
N VAL A 137 -48.57 29.46 -21.24
CA VAL A 137 -48.70 30.08 -22.57
C VAL A 137 -50.07 29.77 -23.19
N THR A 138 -50.63 28.60 -22.90
CA THR A 138 -51.97 28.21 -23.35
C THR A 138 -53.11 28.76 -22.49
N GLY A 139 -52.82 29.21 -21.25
CA GLY A 139 -53.82 29.71 -20.29
C GLY A 139 -53.99 31.24 -20.25
N GLY A 140 -53.03 32.02 -20.76
CA GLY A 140 -53.05 33.49 -20.79
C GLY A 140 -53.78 34.13 -21.98
N ALA A 141 -54.51 33.35 -22.78
CA ALA A 141 -55.27 33.81 -23.94
C ALA A 141 -56.80 33.77 -23.69
N SER A 142 -57.24 34.27 -22.54
CA SER A 142 -58.66 34.54 -22.25
C SER A 142 -58.82 35.92 -21.64
#